data_AF-A0A380C2K2-F1
#
_entry.id   AF-A0A380C2K2-F1
#
_cell.length_a   1.000
_cell.length_b   1.000
_cell.length_c   1.000
_cell.angle_alpha   90.00
_cell.angle_beta   90.00
_cell.angle_gamma   90.00
#
_symmetry.space_group_name_H-M   'P 1'
#
loop_
_entity.id
_entity.type
_entity.pdbx_description
1 polymer ?
#
loop_
_entity_poly.entity_id
_entity_poly.type
_entity_poly.pdbx_seq_one_letter_code
_entity_poly.pdbx_strand_id
1 'polypeptide(L)'
;MATVKEVLDLAIEVELIGLAHRVFWAISKGLVTLNDPSERLDTIDYDEKVIGDIVERNFLQIGKIKLYIIETHHPDIYAFYYCENALEAHSLHQEMFREVPKRLTNASHLMTKIFHFNETGDSQILYFQRKQVVSYPYYLGHARAGERWLYRGGVVRDDLQ
;
A
#
# COMPACT_ATOMS: atom_id res chain seq x y z
N MET A 1 21.91 -20.66 0.64
CA MET A 1 21.73 -20.24 2.04
C MET A 1 21.35 -18.78 1.97
N ALA A 2 20.21 -18.39 2.54
CA ALA A 2 19.77 -17.01 2.49
C ALA A 2 20.59 -16.14 3.46
N THR A 3 20.73 -14.86 3.14
CA THR A 3 21.36 -13.86 3.99
C THR A 3 20.32 -13.13 4.83
N VAL A 4 20.78 -12.51 5.93
CA VAL A 4 19.93 -11.61 6.74
C VAL A 4 19.31 -10.49 5.88
N LYS A 5 20.05 -9.96 4.90
CA LYS A 5 19.53 -8.99 3.93
C LYS A 5 18.33 -9.51 3.15
N GLU A 6 18.45 -10.71 2.58
CA GLU A 6 17.37 -11.31 1.79
C GLU A 6 16.11 -11.55 2.64
N VAL A 7 16.27 -11.93 3.92
CA VAL A 7 15.15 -12.08 4.85
C VAL A 7 14.49 -10.72 5.13
N LEU A 8 15.28 -9.68 5.41
CA LEU A 8 14.75 -8.33 5.68
C LEU A 8 14.02 -7.76 4.47
N ASP A 9 14.64 -7.84 3.29
CA ASP A 9 14.07 -7.34 2.04
C ASP A 9 12.74 -8.04 1.74
N LEU A 10 12.71 -9.37 1.84
CA LEU A 10 11.47 -10.14 1.64
C LEU A 10 10.40 -9.75 2.66
N ALA A 11 10.75 -9.66 3.95
CA ALA A 11 9.81 -9.31 5.00
C ALA A 11 9.18 -7.92 4.79
N ILE A 12 9.96 -6.93 4.34
CA ILE A 12 9.45 -5.61 3.95
C ILE A 12 8.59 -5.73 2.69
N GLU A 13 9.06 -6.48 1.69
CA GLU A 13 8.42 -6.62 0.40
C GLU A 13 7.02 -7.23 0.47
N VAL A 14 6.83 -8.22 1.36
CA VAL A 14 5.56 -8.92 1.61
C VAL A 14 4.85 -8.44 2.88
N GLU A 15 5.27 -7.31 3.44
CA GLU A 15 4.65 -6.65 4.60
C GLU A 15 4.54 -7.54 5.87
N LEU A 16 5.51 -8.42 6.10
CA LEU A 16 5.65 -9.17 7.35
C LEU A 16 6.22 -8.26 8.44
N ILE A 17 5.37 -7.37 8.96
CA ILE A 17 5.74 -6.27 9.87
C ILE A 17 6.55 -6.76 11.08
N GLY A 18 6.12 -7.84 11.74
CA GLY A 18 6.82 -8.38 12.91
C GLY A 18 8.21 -8.89 12.58
N LEU A 19 8.34 -9.66 11.47
CA LEU A 19 9.62 -10.20 11.03
C LEU A 19 10.59 -9.09 10.62
N ALA A 20 10.13 -8.13 9.84
CA ALA A 20 10.97 -7.01 9.38
C ALA A 20 11.52 -6.20 10.55
N HIS A 21 10.68 -5.86 11.54
CA HIS A 21 11.12 -5.12 12.74
C HIS A 21 12.05 -5.94 13.62
N ARG A 22 11.80 -7.25 13.77
CA ARG A 22 12.68 -8.16 14.51
C ARG A 22 14.07 -8.23 13.91
N VAL A 23 14.16 -8.41 12.58
CA VAL A 23 15.44 -8.45 11.86
C VAL A 23 16.14 -7.09 11.90
N PHE A 24 15.40 -5.99 11.72
CA PHE A 24 15.94 -4.64 11.85
C PHE A 24 16.52 -4.39 13.25
N TRP A 25 15.81 -4.80 14.31
CA TRP A 25 16.29 -4.67 15.67
C TRP A 25 17.61 -5.43 15.87
N ALA A 26 17.71 -6.67 15.40
CA ALA A 26 18.91 -7.49 15.50
C ALA A 26 20.13 -6.85 14.81
N ILE A 27 19.92 -6.27 13.61
CA ILE A 27 20.95 -5.51 12.89
C ILE A 27 21.32 -4.24 13.68
N SER A 28 20.34 -3.49 14.18
CA SER A 28 20.57 -2.23 14.91
C SER A 28 21.36 -2.43 16.21
N LYS A 29 21.26 -3.61 16.82
CA LYS A 29 22.00 -4.02 18.01
C LYS A 29 23.36 -4.64 17.70
N GLY A 30 23.71 -4.79 16.42
CA GLY A 30 24.97 -5.39 15.97
C GLY A 30 25.07 -6.90 16.25
N LEU A 31 23.93 -7.58 16.49
CA LEU A 31 23.90 -9.02 16.76
C LEU A 31 24.14 -9.86 15.49
N VAL A 32 23.76 -9.28 14.35
CA VAL A 32 24.00 -9.78 12.99
C VAL A 32 24.30 -8.62 12.04
N THR A 33 24.90 -8.94 10.91
CA THR A 33 25.14 -8.05 9.77
C THR A 33 24.29 -8.49 8.58
N LEU A 34 24.13 -7.62 7.58
CA LEU A 34 23.34 -7.92 6.38
C LEU A 34 23.84 -9.14 5.58
N ASN A 35 25.15 -9.41 5.63
CA ASN A 35 25.78 -10.50 4.88
C ASN A 35 25.86 -11.82 5.66
N ASP A 36 25.43 -11.82 6.93
CA ASP A 36 25.42 -13.03 7.74
C ASP A 36 24.41 -14.06 7.19
N PRO A 37 24.66 -15.37 7.40
CA PRO A 37 23.68 -16.42 7.17
C PRO A 37 22.39 -16.17 7.96
N SER A 38 21.23 -16.38 7.34
CA SER A 38 19.92 -16.17 7.96
C SER A 38 19.70 -17.01 9.22
N GLU A 39 20.33 -18.18 9.32
CA GLU A 39 20.28 -19.10 10.46
C GLU A 39 20.81 -18.46 11.75
N ARG A 40 21.62 -17.41 11.64
CA ARG A 40 22.06 -16.63 12.81
C ARG A 40 20.91 -15.89 13.48
N LEU A 41 19.79 -15.65 12.79
CA LEU A 41 18.61 -15.02 13.38
C LEU A 41 17.94 -15.94 14.41
N ASP A 42 18.10 -17.27 14.29
CA ASP A 42 17.50 -18.26 15.18
C ASP A 42 18.22 -18.39 16.53
N THR A 43 19.46 -17.87 16.62
CA THR A 43 20.30 -17.97 17.82
C THR A 43 20.24 -16.73 18.72
N ILE A 44 19.51 -15.71 18.29
CA ILE A 44 19.41 -14.42 18.98
C ILE A 44 18.39 -14.50 20.12
N ASP A 45 18.77 -14.01 21.28
CA ASP A 45 17.84 -13.71 22.37
C ASP A 45 17.19 -12.34 22.11
N TYR A 46 15.91 -12.36 21.73
CA TYR A 46 15.18 -11.17 21.30
C TYR A 46 14.51 -10.47 22.49
N ASP A 47 14.70 -9.16 22.58
CA ASP A 47 13.92 -8.33 23.50
C ASP A 47 12.52 -8.09 22.93
N GLU A 48 11.61 -9.01 23.19
CA GLU A 48 10.23 -8.98 22.68
C GLU A 48 9.48 -7.71 23.09
N LYS A 49 9.83 -7.11 24.24
CA LYS A 49 9.19 -5.88 24.70
C LYS A 49 9.57 -4.71 23.80
N VAL A 50 10.88 -4.53 23.56
CA VAL A 50 11.37 -3.46 22.68
C VAL A 50 10.91 -3.70 21.24
N ILE A 51 10.88 -4.95 20.78
CA ILE A 51 10.39 -5.30 19.45
C ILE A 51 8.90 -5.00 19.33
N GLY A 52 8.10 -5.31 20.34
CA GLY A 52 6.69 -4.93 20.42
C GLY A 52 6.49 -3.43 20.24
N ASP A 53 7.23 -2.62 21.00
CA ASP A 53 7.12 -1.14 20.93
C ASP A 53 7.44 -0.59 19.53
N ILE A 54 8.48 -1.11 18.85
CA ILE A 54 8.83 -0.64 17.50
C ILE A 54 7.86 -1.15 16.43
N VAL A 55 7.28 -2.34 16.60
CA VAL A 55 6.24 -2.89 15.72
C VAL A 55 4.95 -2.09 15.84
N GLU A 56 4.51 -1.77 17.07
CA GLU A 56 3.30 -0.98 17.32
C GLU A 56 3.39 0.41 16.70
N ARG A 57 4.56 1.04 16.76
CA ARG A 57 4.82 2.33 16.12
C ARG A 57 5.03 2.22 14.62
N ASN A 58 5.11 1.01 14.08
CA ASN A 58 5.47 0.71 12.70
C ASN A 58 6.68 1.54 12.26
N PHE A 59 7.78 1.43 13.01
CA PHE A 59 8.99 2.24 12.81
C PHE A 59 9.55 2.16 11.38
N LEU A 60 9.43 1.01 10.73
CA LEU A 60 9.83 0.78 9.33
C LEU A 60 8.78 1.29 8.31
N GLN A 61 7.66 1.85 8.76
CA GLN A 61 6.59 2.39 7.92
C GLN A 61 6.01 1.39 6.90
N ILE A 62 5.97 0.10 7.28
CA ILE A 62 5.50 -1.01 6.43
C ILE A 62 3.97 -0.95 6.30
N GLY A 63 3.43 -1.13 5.09
CA GLY A 63 1.98 -1.13 4.88
C GLY A 63 1.28 0.20 5.21
N LYS A 64 2.03 1.30 5.28
CA LYS A 64 1.48 2.63 5.58
C LYS A 64 0.49 3.09 4.51
N ILE A 65 0.79 2.79 3.25
CA ILE A 65 -0.05 3.13 2.10
C ILE A 65 -1.18 2.12 1.93
N LYS A 66 -2.41 2.61 1.97
CA LYS A 66 -3.65 1.83 1.88
C LYS A 66 -4.44 2.24 0.65
N LEU A 67 -5.37 1.38 0.22
CA LEU A 67 -6.33 1.71 -0.81
C LEU A 67 -7.57 2.35 -0.17
N TYR A 68 -7.97 3.51 -0.68
CA TYR A 68 -9.22 4.18 -0.36
C TYR A 68 -10.08 4.31 -1.61
N ILE A 69 -11.39 4.21 -1.41
CA ILE A 69 -12.39 4.39 -2.46
C ILE A 69 -13.34 5.50 -2.04
N ILE A 70 -13.61 6.42 -2.95
CA ILE A 70 -14.58 7.50 -2.77
C ILE A 70 -15.66 7.39 -3.84
N GLU A 71 -16.91 7.41 -3.41
CA GLU A 71 -18.05 7.55 -4.32
C GLU A 71 -18.12 8.99 -4.82
N THR A 72 -18.07 9.15 -6.14
CA THR A 72 -18.10 10.47 -6.79
C THR A 72 -19.52 11.06 -6.81
N HIS A 73 -19.70 12.29 -7.29
CA HIS A 73 -21.06 12.82 -7.48
C HIS A 73 -21.81 12.13 -8.61
N HIS A 74 -21.09 11.59 -9.59
CA HIS A 74 -21.65 10.78 -10.65
C HIS A 74 -22.12 9.42 -10.12
N PRO A 75 -23.40 9.05 -10.36
CA PRO A 75 -23.94 7.77 -9.92
C PRO A 75 -23.08 6.60 -10.38
N ASP A 76 -22.88 5.64 -9.48
CA ASP A 76 -22.14 4.41 -9.71
C ASP A 76 -20.65 4.57 -10.07
N ILE A 77 -20.07 5.77 -10.00
CA ILE A 77 -18.65 5.98 -10.25
C ILE A 77 -17.88 6.12 -8.94
N TYR A 78 -16.82 5.32 -8.82
CA TYR A 78 -15.96 5.24 -7.66
C TYR A 78 -14.52 5.59 -8.04
N ALA A 79 -13.94 6.56 -7.35
CA ALA A 79 -12.56 6.96 -7.48
C ALA A 79 -11.67 6.21 -6.47
N PHE A 80 -10.52 5.73 -6.94
CA PHE A 80 -9.58 4.90 -6.17
C PHE A 80 -8.31 5.69 -5.87
N TYR A 81 -7.82 5.57 -4.65
CA TYR A 81 -6.65 6.31 -4.17
C TYR A 81 -5.72 5.43 -3.35
N TYR A 82 -4.41 5.62 -3.51
CA TYR A 82 -3.44 5.18 -2.53
C TYR A 82 -3.02 6.32 -1.63
N CYS A 83 -3.25 6.17 -0.34
CA CYS A 83 -2.94 7.18 0.66
C CYS A 83 -2.52 6.52 1.98
N GLU A 84 -1.85 7.27 2.85
CA GLU A 84 -1.54 6.80 4.21
C GLU A 84 -2.80 6.75 5.07
N ASN A 85 -3.68 7.72 4.88
CA ASN A 85 -4.86 7.95 5.71
C ASN A 85 -6.04 8.46 4.87
N ALA A 86 -7.23 8.44 5.48
CA ALA A 86 -8.46 8.89 4.83
C ALA A 86 -8.47 10.40 4.54
N LEU A 87 -7.77 11.22 5.33
CA LEU A 87 -7.73 12.67 5.15
C LEU A 87 -6.98 13.06 3.86
N GLU A 88 -5.90 12.35 3.54
CA GLU A 88 -5.19 12.50 2.27
C GLU A 88 -6.08 12.13 1.08
N ALA A 89 -6.78 11.00 1.13
CA ALA A 89 -7.70 10.59 0.08
C ALA A 89 -8.83 11.61 -0.13
N HIS A 90 -9.40 12.11 0.97
CA HIS A 90 -10.40 13.16 0.95
C HIS A 90 -9.87 14.45 0.31
N SER A 91 -8.69 14.92 0.74
CA SER A 91 -8.09 16.16 0.25
C SER A 91 -7.77 16.08 -1.24
N LEU A 92 -7.15 14.97 -1.68
CA LEU A 92 -6.81 14.75 -3.08
C LEU A 92 -8.06 14.65 -3.97
N HIS A 93 -9.12 14.00 -3.46
CA HIS A 93 -10.40 13.94 -4.18
C HIS A 93 -11.03 15.31 -4.37
N GLN A 94 -11.09 16.13 -3.31
CA GLN A 94 -11.59 17.51 -3.40
C GLN A 94 -10.78 18.36 -4.39
N GLU A 95 -9.46 18.19 -4.41
CA GLU A 95 -8.59 18.90 -5.34
C GLU A 95 -8.89 18.54 -6.80
N MET A 96 -9.04 17.25 -7.09
CA MET A 96 -9.23 16.77 -8.45
C MET A 96 -10.65 16.92 -8.99
N PHE A 97 -11.65 16.52 -8.21
CA PHE A 97 -13.04 16.46 -8.65
C PHE A 97 -13.82 17.74 -8.30
N ARG A 98 -13.23 18.63 -7.48
CA ARG A 98 -13.88 19.86 -6.99
C ARG A 98 -15.20 19.58 -6.25
N GLU A 99 -15.32 18.41 -5.66
CA GLU A 99 -16.53 17.94 -4.98
C GLU A 99 -16.22 17.45 -3.56
N VAL A 100 -17.21 17.53 -2.67
CA VAL A 100 -17.10 16.94 -1.33
C VAL A 100 -17.43 15.44 -1.43
N PRO A 101 -16.55 14.54 -0.95
CA PRO A 101 -16.79 13.10 -0.94
C PRO A 101 -18.13 12.75 -0.29
N LYS A 102 -18.97 11.97 -0.99
CA LYS A 102 -20.22 11.43 -0.39
C LYS A 102 -19.92 10.35 0.64
N ARG A 103 -19.05 9.41 0.26
CA ARG A 103 -18.64 8.28 1.09
C ARG A 103 -17.20 7.92 0.79
N LEU A 104 -16.40 7.77 1.84
CA LEU A 104 -15.01 7.33 1.79
C LEU A 104 -14.87 6.01 2.54
N THR A 105 -14.31 5.01 1.87
CA THR A 105 -14.14 3.65 2.40
C THR A 105 -12.68 3.23 2.31
N ASN A 106 -12.14 2.68 3.40
CA ASN A 106 -10.88 1.93 3.34
C ASN A 106 -11.12 0.59 2.64
N ALA A 107 -10.52 0.43 1.46
CA ALA A 107 -10.72 -0.72 0.59
C ALA A 107 -9.47 -1.60 0.49
N SER A 108 -8.63 -1.62 1.53
CA SER A 108 -7.37 -2.39 1.53
C SER A 108 -7.56 -3.89 1.25
N HIS A 109 -8.74 -4.44 1.54
CA HIS A 109 -9.09 -5.83 1.19
C HIS A 109 -9.10 -6.11 -0.33
N LEU A 110 -9.18 -5.07 -1.17
CA LEU A 110 -9.09 -5.19 -2.63
C LEU A 110 -7.65 -5.16 -3.15
N MET A 111 -6.65 -4.93 -2.30
CA MET A 111 -5.24 -4.86 -2.71
C MET A 111 -4.74 -6.14 -3.40
N THR A 112 -5.34 -7.28 -3.07
CA THR A 112 -4.99 -8.60 -3.66
C THR A 112 -5.72 -8.89 -4.97
N LYS A 113 -6.58 -7.98 -5.45
CA LYS A 113 -7.38 -8.16 -6.67
C LYS A 113 -6.67 -7.58 -7.88
N ILE A 114 -6.93 -8.20 -9.04
CA ILE A 114 -6.49 -7.72 -10.35
C ILE A 114 -7.44 -6.65 -10.83
N PHE A 115 -6.87 -5.54 -11.31
CA PHE A 115 -7.57 -4.47 -12.02
C PHE A 115 -6.92 -4.25 -13.39
N HIS A 116 -7.73 -3.84 -14.35
CA HIS A 116 -7.33 -3.46 -15.71
C HIS A 116 -7.14 -1.95 -15.77
N PHE A 117 -6.06 -1.48 -16.37
CA PHE A 117 -5.77 -0.06 -16.50
C PHE A 117 -5.96 0.36 -17.96
N ASN A 118 -6.91 1.27 -18.21
CA ASN A 118 -7.25 1.68 -19.57
C ASN A 118 -6.07 2.37 -20.30
N GLU A 119 -5.25 3.11 -19.56
CA GLU A 119 -4.15 3.92 -20.07
C GLU A 119 -3.05 3.06 -20.68
N THR A 120 -2.71 1.95 -20.03
CA THR A 120 -1.61 1.07 -20.48
C THR A 120 -2.11 -0.18 -21.19
N GLY A 121 -3.39 -0.55 -21.01
CA GLY A 121 -3.94 -1.83 -21.46
C GLY A 121 -3.55 -3.01 -20.58
N ASP A 122 -2.78 -2.78 -19.50
CA ASP A 122 -2.28 -3.84 -18.63
C ASP A 122 -3.29 -4.22 -17.54
N SER A 123 -3.06 -5.42 -16.99
CA SER A 123 -3.80 -5.92 -15.82
C SER A 123 -2.82 -6.20 -14.71
N GLN A 124 -3.06 -5.65 -13.51
CA GLN A 124 -2.14 -5.81 -12.38
C GLN A 124 -2.89 -6.02 -11.07
N ILE A 125 -2.26 -6.78 -10.15
CA ILE A 125 -2.69 -6.84 -8.76
C ILE A 125 -2.32 -5.50 -8.10
N LEU A 126 -3.28 -4.85 -7.44
CA LEU A 126 -3.11 -3.52 -6.85
C LEU A 126 -1.93 -3.45 -5.86
N TYR A 127 -1.69 -4.53 -5.11
CA TYR A 127 -0.55 -4.65 -4.22
C TYR A 127 0.80 -4.42 -4.91
N PHE A 128 1.00 -5.00 -6.10
CA PHE A 128 2.22 -4.82 -6.88
C PHE A 128 2.24 -3.48 -7.62
N GLN A 129 1.09 -3.07 -8.15
CA GLN A 129 1.00 -1.79 -8.87
C GLN A 129 1.30 -0.60 -7.94
N ARG A 130 0.90 -0.66 -6.65
CA ARG A 130 1.28 0.32 -5.64
C ARG A 130 2.80 0.53 -5.55
N LYS A 131 3.61 -0.52 -5.69
CA LYS A 131 5.09 -0.41 -5.64
C LYS A 131 5.69 0.36 -6.82
N GLN A 132 4.94 0.55 -7.91
CA GLN A 132 5.37 1.29 -9.11
C GLN A 132 5.05 2.79 -9.01
N VAL A 133 4.29 3.21 -7.99
CA VAL A 133 3.92 4.61 -7.78
C VAL A 133 5.07 5.39 -7.16
N VAL A 134 5.42 6.51 -7.78
CA VAL A 134 6.57 7.34 -7.39
C VAL A 134 6.32 8.17 -6.12
N SER A 135 5.08 8.61 -5.90
CA SER A 135 4.72 9.53 -4.82
C SER A 135 3.28 9.36 -4.36
N TYR A 136 3.05 9.62 -3.07
CA TYR A 136 1.73 9.57 -2.43
C TYR A 136 1.34 10.95 -1.84
N PRO A 137 0.04 11.27 -1.71
CA PRO A 137 -1.10 10.46 -2.11
C PRO A 137 -1.22 10.34 -3.64
N TYR A 138 -1.83 9.25 -4.11
CA TYR A 138 -1.89 8.92 -5.53
C TYR A 138 -3.30 8.57 -5.98
N TYR A 139 -3.77 9.22 -7.03
CA TYR A 139 -5.02 8.86 -7.68
C TYR A 139 -4.80 7.71 -8.67
N LEU A 140 -5.46 6.59 -8.39
CA LEU A 140 -5.31 5.37 -9.16
C LEU A 140 -6.18 5.35 -10.42
N GLY A 141 -7.31 6.07 -10.42
CA GLY A 141 -8.31 6.02 -11.47
C GLY A 141 -9.73 5.90 -10.90
N HIS A 142 -10.72 5.82 -11.77
CA HIS A 142 -12.11 5.57 -11.40
C HIS A 142 -12.68 4.36 -12.14
N ALA A 143 -13.69 3.73 -11.56
CA ALA A 143 -14.42 2.62 -12.16
C ALA A 143 -15.92 2.74 -11.86
N ARG A 144 -16.76 2.10 -12.67
CA ARG A 144 -18.17 1.92 -12.34
C ARG A 144 -18.36 0.84 -11.28
N ALA A 145 -19.51 0.87 -10.60
CA ALA A 145 -19.92 -0.12 -9.63
C ALA A 145 -19.80 -1.55 -10.20
N GLY A 146 -19.06 -2.42 -9.51
CA GLY A 146 -18.88 -3.82 -9.92
C GLY A 146 -17.81 -4.04 -10.99
N GLU A 147 -17.26 -2.99 -11.60
CA GLU A 147 -16.21 -3.10 -12.60
C GLU A 147 -14.81 -3.09 -11.97
N ARG A 148 -13.84 -3.65 -12.71
CA ARG A 148 -12.41 -3.64 -12.36
C ARG A 148 -11.54 -3.00 -13.45
N TRP A 149 -12.16 -2.16 -14.27
CA TRP A 149 -11.47 -1.33 -15.24
C TRP A 149 -11.29 0.07 -14.67
N LEU A 150 -10.05 0.48 -14.46
CA LEU A 150 -9.68 1.79 -13.95
C LEU A 150 -9.36 2.71 -15.10
N TYR A 151 -10.05 3.85 -15.09
CA TYR A 151 -9.91 4.90 -16.07
C TYR A 151 -9.13 6.07 -15.48
N ARG A 152 -8.04 6.49 -16.16
CA ARG A 152 -7.26 7.70 -15.87
C ARG A 152 -7.40 8.71 -17.00
N GLY A 153 -7.45 10.01 -16.66
CA GLY A 153 -7.36 11.09 -17.64
C GLY A 153 -8.67 11.60 -18.27
N GLY A 154 -9.82 11.34 -17.68
CA GLY A 154 -11.08 11.99 -18.07
C GLY A 154 -11.78 12.56 -16.85
N VAL A 155 -12.19 13.85 -16.93
CA VAL A 155 -13.48 14.24 -16.31
C VAL A 155 -14.47 13.20 -16.79
N VAL A 156 -15.31 12.66 -15.90
CA VAL A 156 -16.40 11.73 -16.27
C VAL A 156 -17.08 12.31 -17.50
N ARG A 157 -16.73 11.80 -18.67
CA ARG A 157 -17.27 12.35 -19.91
C ARG A 157 -18.71 11.87 -19.97
N ASP A 158 -19.61 12.79 -20.28
CA ASP A 158 -21.03 12.55 -20.52
C ASP A 158 -21.30 11.56 -21.69
N ASP A 159 -20.26 10.95 -22.24
CA ASP A 159 -20.28 10.04 -23.39
C ASP A 159 -20.76 8.61 -23.03
N LEU A 160 -21.37 8.41 -21.86
CA LEU A 160 -21.99 7.14 -21.46
C LEU A 160 -23.52 7.27 -21.30
N GLN A 161 -24.15 8.08 -22.16
CA GLN A 161 -25.59 7.98 -22.46
C GLN A 161 -25.87 6.89 -23.49
#